data_AF-A0A527ZA00-F1
#
_entry.id   AF-A0A527ZA00-F1
#
_cell.length_a   1.000
_cell.length_b   1.000
_cell.length_c   1.000
_cell.angle_alpha   90.00
_cell.angle_beta   90.00
_cell.angle_gamma   90.00
#
_symmetry.space_group_name_H-M   'P 1'
#
loop_
_entity.id
_entity.type
_entity.pdbx_description
1 polymer ?
#
loop_
_entity_poly.entity_id
_entity_poly.type
_entity_poly.pdbx_seq_one_letter_code
_entity_poly.pdbx_strand_id
1 'polypeptide(L)' 'ISNVATIEGNWAQFVLLETGGDGMRWARRAFHDNALSYDEIVARAAEAPAGCDALLFMPFLTGERLGRH' A
#
# COMPACT_ATOMS: atom_id res chain seq x y z
N ILE A 1 -2.06 10.66 13.03
CA ILE A 1 -3.25 9.92 13.53
C ILE A 1 -4.42 10.86 13.41
N SER A 2 -5.45 10.44 12.67
CA SER A 2 -6.70 11.19 12.56
C SER A 2 -7.72 10.54 13.48
N ASN A 3 -8.56 11.33 14.13
CA ASN A 3 -9.66 10.80 14.94
C ASN A 3 -10.97 10.99 14.17
N VAL A 4 -11.81 9.96 14.17
CA VAL A 4 -13.17 10.00 13.60
C VAL A 4 -14.18 9.83 14.73
N ALA A 5 -15.24 10.63 14.72
CA ALA A 5 -16.34 10.47 15.66
C ALA A 5 -17.14 9.20 15.33
N THR A 6 -17.46 8.40 16.34
CA THR A 6 -18.26 7.19 16.20
C THR A 6 -19.73 7.45 16.54
N ILE A 7 -20.62 6.57 16.08
CA ILE A 7 -22.07 6.72 16.32
C ILE A 7 -22.44 6.57 17.82
N GLU A 8 -21.58 5.91 18.60
CA GLU A 8 -21.71 5.73 20.04
C GLU A 8 -21.23 6.95 20.85
N GLY A 9 -20.80 8.02 20.17
CA GLY A 9 -20.29 9.24 20.81
C GLY A 9 -18.82 9.17 21.24
N ASN A 10 -18.05 8.19 20.73
CA ASN A 10 -16.63 8.04 21.01
C ASN A 10 -15.75 8.62 19.89
N TRP A 11 -14.43 8.59 20.09
CA TRP A 11 -13.44 8.87 19.06
C TRP A 11 -12.66 7.60 18.71
N ALA A 12 -12.64 7.24 17.43
CA ALA A 12 -11.82 6.14 16.91
C ALA A 12 -10.58 6.70 16.21
N GLN A 13 -9.43 6.06 16.46
CA GLN A 13 -8.19 6.38 15.75
C GLN A 13 -8.19 5.71 14.38
N PHE A 14 -7.80 6.47 13.35
CA PHE A 14 -7.58 5.93 12.02
C PHE A 14 -6.40 6.62 11.33
N VAL A 15 -5.87 5.96 10.30
CA VAL A 15 -4.83 6.46 9.41
C VAL A 15 -5.32 6.27 7.99
N LEU A 16 -5.14 7.28 7.15
CA LEU A 16 -5.36 7.17 5.71
C LEU A 16 -4.04 6.78 5.06
N LEU A 17 -4.10 5.81 4.17
CA LEU A 17 -2.99 5.42 3.29
C LEU A 17 -3.38 5.83 1.87
N GLU A 18 -2.67 6.80 1.30
CA GLU A 18 -2.98 7.30 -0.04
C GLU A 18 -2.57 6.31 -1.14
N THR A 19 -1.55 5.50 -0.87
CA THR A 19 -0.84 4.71 -1.89
C THR A 19 -1.17 3.21 -1.89
N GLY A 20 -2.24 2.78 -1.21
CA GLY A 20 -2.61 1.37 -1.08
C GLY A 20 -2.84 0.65 -2.42
N GLY A 21 -4.05 0.77 -2.99
CA GLY A 21 -4.38 0.12 -4.27
C GLY A 21 -3.60 0.69 -5.47
N ASP A 22 -3.31 1.99 -5.43
CA ASP A 22 -2.53 2.65 -6.48
C ASP A 22 -1.08 2.15 -6.55
N GLY A 23 -0.49 1.74 -5.44
CA GLY A 23 0.83 1.10 -5.42
C GLY A 23 0.87 -0.19 -6.23
N MET A 24 -0.16 -1.03 -6.11
CA MET A 24 -0.29 -2.27 -6.90
C MET A 24 -0.47 -1.99 -8.38
N ARG A 25 -1.31 -1.00 -8.73
CA ARG A 25 -1.47 -0.55 -10.12
C ARG A 25 -0.17 -0.01 -10.70
N TRP A 26 0.57 0.78 -9.92
CA TRP A 26 1.86 1.31 -10.33
C TRP A 26 2.87 0.19 -10.58
N ALA A 27 2.99 -0.78 -9.67
CA ALA A 27 3.94 -1.89 -9.79
C ALA A 27 3.65 -2.75 -11.03
N ARG A 28 2.37 -3.04 -11.29
CA ARG A 28 1.91 -3.74 -12.50
C ARG A 28 2.35 -3.04 -13.79
N ARG A 29 2.30 -1.71 -13.82
CA ARG A 29 2.77 -0.93 -14.97
C ARG A 29 4.30 -0.86 -15.02
N ALA A 30 4.95 -0.56 -13.90
CA ALA A 30 6.38 -0.28 -13.85
C ALA A 30 7.25 -1.52 -14.11
N PHE A 31 6.85 -2.69 -13.61
CA PHE A 31 7.65 -3.92 -13.72
C PHE A 31 7.20 -4.86 -14.83
N HIS A 32 5.95 -4.72 -15.30
CA HIS A 32 5.36 -5.67 -16.23
C HIS A 32 4.69 -5.03 -17.44
N ASP A 33 4.75 -3.70 -17.59
CA ASP A 33 4.10 -2.96 -18.68
C ASP A 33 2.62 -3.35 -18.90
N ASN A 34 1.91 -3.64 -17.80
CA ASN A 34 0.54 -4.17 -17.78
C ASN A 34 0.33 -5.52 -18.49
N ALA A 35 1.40 -6.24 -18.86
CA ALA A 35 1.31 -7.53 -19.53
C ALA A 35 0.73 -8.63 -18.63
N LEU A 36 0.98 -8.57 -17.31
CA LEU A 36 0.46 -9.51 -16.33
C LEU A 36 -0.84 -8.99 -15.69
N SER A 37 -1.75 -9.89 -15.35
CA SER A 37 -2.90 -9.65 -14.48
C SER A 37 -2.48 -9.46 -13.02
N TYR A 38 -3.39 -8.94 -12.18
CA TYR A 38 -3.12 -8.82 -10.74
C TYR A 38 -2.93 -10.19 -10.08
N ASP A 39 -3.70 -11.21 -10.48
CA ASP A 39 -3.59 -12.56 -9.94
C ASP A 39 -2.23 -13.20 -10.27
N GLU A 40 -1.73 -13.02 -11.50
CA GLU A 40 -0.40 -13.48 -11.88
C GLU A 40 0.72 -12.78 -11.10
N ILE A 41 0.57 -11.48 -10.80
CA ILE A 41 1.53 -10.73 -9.99
C ILE A 41 1.51 -11.23 -8.54
N VAL A 42 0.33 -11.45 -7.96
CA VAL A 42 0.18 -11.98 -6.59
C VAL A 42 0.75 -13.40 -6.50
N ALA A 43 0.50 -14.25 -7.50
CA ALA A 43 1.07 -15.59 -7.55
C ALA A 43 2.60 -15.57 -7.56
N ARG A 44 3.22 -14.69 -8.37
CA ARG A 44 4.67 -14.50 -8.38
C ARG A 44 5.22 -13.95 -7.07
N ALA A 45 4.53 -12.98 -6.46
CA ALA A 45 4.94 -12.42 -5.18
C ALA A 45 4.94 -13.48 -4.06
N ALA A 46 4.05 -14.48 -4.13
CA ALA A 46 3.99 -15.59 -3.19
C ALA A 46 5.18 -16.57 -3.31
N GLU A 47 5.92 -16.55 -4.42
CA GLU A 47 7.14 -17.34 -4.59
C GLU A 47 8.37 -16.68 -3.92
N ALA A 48 8.30 -15.39 -3.58
CA ALA A 48 9.38 -14.70 -2.88
C ALA A 48 9.47 -15.16 -1.42
N PRO A 49 10.69 -15.26 -0.84
CA PRO A 49 10.85 -15.55 0.57
C PRO A 49 10.23 -14.45 1.43
N ALA A 50 9.72 -14.81 2.61
CA ALA A 50 9.21 -13.82 3.57
C ALA A 50 10.29 -12.77 3.89
N GLY A 51 9.93 -11.49 3.75
CA GLY A 51 10.88 -10.38 3.91
C GLY A 51 11.72 -10.06 2.66
N CYS A 52 11.51 -10.75 1.54
CA CYS A 52 12.11 -10.47 0.23
C CYS A 52 13.63 -10.29 0.28
N ASP A 53 14.36 -11.15 1.00
CA ASP A 53 15.82 -11.06 1.19
C ASP A 53 16.30 -9.68 1.67
N ALA A 54 15.54 -9.10 2.61
CA ALA A 54 15.77 -7.77 3.17
C ALA A 54 15.64 -6.60 2.16
N LEU A 55 14.99 -6.82 1.01
CA LEU A 55 14.60 -5.75 0.11
C LEU A 55 13.54 -4.86 0.78
N LEU A 56 13.81 -3.55 0.83
CA LEU A 56 12.86 -2.56 1.33
C LEU A 56 12.29 -1.74 0.17
N PHE A 57 10.96 -1.65 0.12
CA PHE A 57 10.23 -0.78 -0.81
C PHE A 57 9.47 0.30 -0.05
N MET A 58 9.69 1.56 -0.41
CA MET A 58 8.98 2.71 0.17
C MET A 58 7.90 3.20 -0.80
N PRO A 59 6.60 2.95 -0.54
CA PRO A 59 5.52 3.19 -1.50
C PRO A 59 5.07 4.66 -1.56
N PHE A 60 5.94 5.64 -1.28
CA PHE A 60 5.60 7.08 -1.29
C PHE A 60 5.56 7.67 -2.70
N LEU A 61 4.93 6.96 -3.65
CA LEU A 61 5.00 7.21 -5.09
C LEU A 61 4.47 8.59 -5.50
N THR A 62 3.53 9.13 -4.72
CA THR A 62 2.93 10.46 -4.89
C THR A 62 3.09 11.34 -3.64
N GLY A 63 3.99 10.94 -2.73
CA GLY A 63 4.01 11.42 -1.34
C GLY A 63 3.05 10.65 -0.44
N GLU A 64 3.11 10.89 0.86
CA GLU A 64 2.20 10.27 1.85
C GLU A 64 1.89 11.26 2.96
N ARG A 65 0.66 11.19 3.52
CA ARG A 65 0.25 12.09 4.59
C ARG A 65 0.71 11.55 5.93
N LEU A 66 1.93 11.92 6.32
CA LEU A 66 2.35 11.85 7.71
C LEU A 66 2.10 13.22 8.32
N GLY A 67 1.12 13.32 9.22
CA GLY A 67 0.81 14.56 9.92
C GLY A 67 2.10 15.15 10.48
N ARG A 68 2.45 16.37 10.05
CA ARG A 68 3.56 17.12 10.64
C ARG A 68 3.20 17.31 12.11
N HIS A 69 4.00 16.69 12.99
CA HIS A 69 3.82 16.76 14.45
C HIS A 69 3.70 18.21 14.93
#